data_AF-A0A3M1AQ00-F1
#
_entry.id   AF-A0A3M1AQ00-F1
#
_cell.length_a   1.000
_cell.length_b   1.000
_cell.length_c   1.000
_cell.angle_alpha   90.00
_cell.angle_beta   90.00
_cell.angle_gamma   90.00
#
_symmetry.space_group_name_H-M   'P 1'
#
loop_
_entity.id
_entity.type
_entity.pdbx_description
1 polymer ?
#
loop_
_entity_poly.entity_id
_entity_poly.type
_entity_poly.pdbx_seq_one_letter_code
_entity_poly.pdbx_strand_id
1 'polypeptide(L)'
;MKGFYTLYLLFFSFPVILTAQKHDYNWLFGTDDNVGLILVNFDQEPPSVSLIENPPLEFDLTNASISDSTGNLLFYTNGIVVVNAQHQVME
;
A
#
# COMPACT_ATOMS: atom_id res chain seq x y z
N MET A 1 10.46 49.30 -0.75
CA MET A 1 11.27 48.15 -1.23
C MET A 1 11.46 47.07 -0.17
N LYS A 2 11.86 47.39 1.07
CA LYS A 2 12.05 46.39 2.16
C LYS A 2 10.80 45.54 2.47
N GLY A 3 9.61 46.13 2.49
CA GLY A 3 8.36 45.41 2.77
C GLY A 3 7.97 44.36 1.71
N PHE A 4 8.43 44.50 0.46
CA PHE A 4 8.18 43.50 -0.58
C PHE A 4 8.95 42.21 -0.34
N TYR A 5 10.21 42.30 0.13
CA TYR A 5 11.02 41.13 0.48
C TYR A 5 10.47 40.39 1.70
N THR A 6 9.95 41.14 2.68
CA THR A 6 9.30 40.56 3.87
C THR A 6 8.05 39.78 3.49
N LEU A 7 7.25 40.29 2.55
CA LEU A 7 6.05 39.59 2.05
C LEU A 7 6.41 38.31 1.27
N TYR A 8 7.48 38.36 0.48
CA TYR A 8 7.98 37.22 -0.29
C TYR A 8 8.50 36.09 0.61
N LEU A 9 9.19 36.45 1.70
CA LEU A 9 9.66 35.50 2.72
C LEU A 9 8.50 34.82 3.47
N LEU A 10 7.43 35.57 3.78
CA LEU A 10 6.22 35.04 4.43
C LEU A 10 5.43 34.07 3.54
N PHE A 11 5.45 34.26 2.22
CA PHE A 11 4.77 33.37 1.27
C PHE A 11 5.50 32.03 1.11
N PHE A 12 6.83 32.02 1.21
CA PHE A 12 7.66 30.80 1.14
C PHE A 12 7.76 30.04 2.48
N SER A 13 7.32 30.62 3.60
CA SER A 13 7.38 29.98 4.93
C SER A 13 6.16 29.13 5.29
N PHE A 14 5.17 29.00 4.41
CA PHE A 14 4.04 28.10 4.68
C PHE A 14 4.51 26.64 4.60
N PRO A 15 4.42 25.85 5.69
CA PRO A 15 4.72 24.44 5.60
C PRO A 15 3.71 23.79 4.67
N VAL A 16 4.21 23.18 3.59
CA VAL A 16 3.40 22.30 2.76
C VAL A 16 3.02 21.11 3.65
N ILE A 17 1.72 20.96 3.95
CA ILE A 17 1.22 19.74 4.59
C ILE A 17 1.34 18.64 3.55
N LEU A 18 2.42 17.86 3.64
CA LEU A 18 2.63 16.68 2.81
C LEU A 18 1.98 15.50 3.53
N THR A 19 0.92 14.95 2.96
CA THR A 19 0.38 13.66 3.38
C THR A 19 1.09 12.57 2.61
N ALA A 20 1.66 11.58 3.30
CA ALA A 20 2.07 10.36 2.63
C ALA A 20 0.82 9.64 2.10
N GLN A 21 0.86 9.23 0.84
CA GLN A 21 -0.20 8.48 0.18
C GLN A 21 -0.18 7.01 0.63
N LYS A 22 -1.36 6.40 0.75
CA LYS A 22 -1.53 5.08 1.39
C LYS A 22 -1.25 3.88 0.48
N HIS A 23 -0.42 4.03 -0.55
CA HIS A 23 -0.26 3.00 -1.59
C HIS A 23 0.36 1.68 -1.10
N ASP A 24 1.07 1.71 0.04
CA ASP A 24 1.76 0.54 0.60
C ASP A 24 1.08 0.02 1.88
N TYR A 25 -0.22 0.30 2.08
CA TYR A 25 -0.95 0.00 3.33
C TYR A 25 -1.34 -1.47 3.51
N ASN A 26 -1.19 -2.30 2.48
CA ASN A 26 -1.53 -3.72 2.50
C ASN A 26 -0.28 -4.54 2.23
N TRP A 27 0.16 -5.32 3.21
CA TRP A 27 1.31 -6.21 3.08
C TRP A 27 0.83 -7.65 3.10
N LEU A 28 1.16 -8.41 2.07
CA LEU A 28 0.82 -9.82 1.99
C LEU A 28 2.05 -10.67 2.27
N PHE A 29 1.91 -11.76 3.03
CA PHE A 29 3.00 -12.68 3.36
C PHE A 29 2.50 -14.12 3.27
N GLY A 30 3.37 -15.07 2.95
CA GLY A 30 3.04 -16.49 2.91
C GLY A 30 3.78 -17.21 1.79
N THR A 31 3.94 -18.52 1.96
CA THR A 31 4.65 -19.42 1.03
C THR A 31 3.92 -20.77 0.95
N ASP A 32 4.51 -21.74 0.25
CA ASP A 32 4.01 -23.09 -0.18
C ASP A 32 3.58 -24.04 0.98
N ASP A 33 3.40 -23.53 2.19
CA ASP A 33 3.07 -24.34 3.37
C ASP A 33 1.56 -24.66 3.49
N ASN A 34 0.76 -24.39 2.44
CA ASN A 34 -0.71 -24.59 2.43
C ASN A 34 -1.48 -23.85 3.54
N VAL A 35 -0.88 -22.85 4.19
CA VAL A 35 -1.53 -22.06 5.25
C VAL A 35 -2.38 -20.92 4.66
N GLY A 36 -2.08 -20.50 3.43
CA GLY A 36 -2.68 -19.33 2.79
C GLY A 36 -1.78 -18.09 2.86
N LEU A 37 -2.33 -16.92 2.52
CA LEU A 37 -1.60 -15.64 2.64
C LEU A 37 -2.10 -14.83 3.82
N ILE A 38 -1.17 -14.36 4.66
CA ILE A 38 -1.43 -13.38 5.71
C ILE A 38 -1.51 -12.00 5.06
N LEU A 39 -2.58 -11.26 5.31
CA LEU A 39 -2.74 -9.86 4.93
C LEU A 39 -2.65 -9.00 6.19
N VAL A 40 -1.66 -8.11 6.23
CA VAL A 40 -1.52 -7.07 7.24
C VAL A 40 -1.95 -5.74 6.63
N ASN A 41 -2.92 -5.08 7.25
CA ASN A 41 -3.44 -3.78 6.80
C ASN A 41 -3.16 -2.69 7.86
N PHE A 42 -2.52 -1.62 7.42
CA PHE A 42 -2.02 -0.53 8.26
C PHE A 42 -2.99 0.66 8.37
N ASP A 43 -4.27 0.47 8.04
CA ASP A 43 -5.25 1.57 8.04
C ASP A 43 -5.73 1.98 9.46
N GLN A 44 -5.38 1.18 10.47
CA GLN A 44 -5.69 1.43 11.88
C GLN A 44 -4.53 1.04 12.79
N GLU A 45 -4.58 1.53 14.04
CA GLU A 45 -3.62 1.16 15.08
C GLU A 45 -4.34 0.45 16.24
N PRO A 46 -3.98 -0.81 16.56
CA PRO A 46 -2.98 -1.64 15.89
C PRO A 46 -3.40 -2.10 14.47
N PRO A 47 -2.45 -2.47 13.58
CA PRO A 47 -2.76 -3.00 12.25
C PRO A 47 -3.70 -4.20 12.32
N SER A 48 -4.63 -4.32 11.36
CA SER A 48 -5.42 -5.55 11.22
C SER A 48 -4.61 -6.64 10.54
N VAL A 49 -4.88 -7.89 10.93
CA VAL A 49 -4.29 -9.08 10.34
C VAL A 49 -5.41 -10.04 9.96
N SER A 50 -5.41 -10.52 8.73
CA SER A 50 -6.36 -11.50 8.22
C SER A 50 -5.66 -12.59 7.40
N LEU A 51 -6.37 -13.68 7.16
CA LEU A 51 -5.90 -14.80 6.35
C LEU A 51 -6.72 -14.88 5.06
N ILE A 52 -6.02 -15.02 3.94
CA ILE A 52 -6.59 -15.35 2.63
C ILE A 52 -6.38 -16.86 2.45
N GLU A 53 -7.45 -17.62 2.65
CA GLU A 53 -7.46 -19.07 2.45
C GLU A 53 -7.47 -19.39 0.96
N ASN A 54 -6.75 -20.45 0.55
CA ASN A 54 -6.65 -20.91 -0.84
C ASN A 54 -6.32 -19.78 -1.83
N PRO A 55 -5.21 -19.04 -1.60
CA PRO A 55 -4.84 -17.92 -2.46
C PRO A 55 -4.55 -18.42 -3.89
N PRO A 56 -4.85 -17.61 -4.93
CA PRO A 56 -4.61 -18.00 -6.31
C PRO A 56 -3.12 -17.99 -6.71
N LEU A 57 -2.23 -17.57 -5.81
CA LEU A 57 -0.79 -17.57 -5.97
C LEU A 57 -0.11 -17.79 -4.63
N GLU A 58 1.17 -18.11 -4.70
CA GLU A 58 2.08 -18.16 -3.56
C GLU A 58 3.27 -17.24 -3.81
N PHE A 59 3.87 -16.71 -2.73
CA PHE A 59 5.10 -15.95 -2.83
C PHE A 59 6.31 -16.85 -2.61
N ASP A 60 7.33 -16.61 -3.43
CA ASP A 60 8.68 -17.13 -3.26
C ASP A 60 9.63 -15.91 -3.20
N LEU A 61 10.34 -15.62 -4.30
CA LEU A 61 11.30 -14.51 -4.34
C LEU A 61 10.67 -13.13 -4.53
N THR A 62 9.52 -13.05 -5.23
CA THR A 62 8.89 -11.77 -5.59
C THR A 62 7.56 -11.61 -4.86
N ASN A 63 7.34 -10.42 -4.32
CA ASN A 63 6.11 -10.03 -3.67
C ASN A 63 5.92 -8.52 -3.85
N ALA A 64 4.83 -8.13 -4.51
CA ALA A 64 4.43 -6.75 -4.62
C ALA A 64 2.93 -6.64 -4.44
N SER A 65 2.50 -5.62 -3.71
CA SER A 65 1.12 -5.21 -3.54
C SER A 65 0.96 -3.74 -3.94
N ILE A 66 -0.21 -3.39 -4.45
CA ILE A 66 -0.55 -2.03 -4.89
C ILE A 66 -1.86 -1.67 -4.23
N SER A 67 -1.87 -0.57 -3.48
CA SER A 67 -3.09 0.02 -2.92
C SER A 67 -3.43 1.33 -3.62
N ASP A 68 -4.69 1.76 -3.55
CA ASP A 68 -5.09 3.10 -4.00
C ASP A 68 -4.60 4.20 -3.03
N SER A 69 -4.88 5.46 -3.37
CA SER A 69 -4.46 6.61 -2.54
C SER A 69 -5.11 6.63 -1.15
N THR A 70 -6.18 5.87 -0.95
CA THR A 70 -6.92 5.74 0.33
C THR A 70 -6.52 4.49 1.11
N GLY A 71 -5.68 3.61 0.55
CA GLY A 71 -5.16 2.42 1.21
C GLY A 71 -5.94 1.15 0.94
N ASN A 72 -6.87 1.14 0.00
CA ASN A 72 -7.54 -0.10 -0.40
C ASN A 72 -6.62 -0.91 -1.32
N LEU A 73 -6.49 -2.22 -1.06
CA LEU A 73 -5.76 -3.12 -1.96
C LEU A 73 -6.42 -3.09 -3.34
N LEU A 74 -5.60 -2.92 -4.39
CA LEU A 74 -6.02 -3.03 -5.79
C LEU A 74 -5.54 -4.33 -6.38
N PHE A 75 -4.23 -4.60 -6.26
CA PHE A 75 -3.56 -5.73 -6.89
C PHE A 75 -2.43 -6.28 -6.03
N TYR A 76 -2.09 -7.55 -6.23
CA TYR A 76 -0.84 -8.13 -5.76
C TYR A 76 -0.31 -9.17 -6.74
N THR A 77 1.00 -9.44 -6.68
CA THR A 77 1.67 -10.33 -7.62
C THR A 77 2.91 -10.97 -7.00
N ASN A 78 3.17 -12.21 -7.41
CA ASN A 78 4.43 -12.92 -7.19
C ASN A 78 5.40 -12.79 -8.38
N GLY A 79 5.16 -11.85 -9.29
CA GLY A 79 5.94 -11.65 -10.51
C GLY A 79 5.55 -12.56 -11.69
N ILE A 80 4.64 -13.53 -11.49
CA ILE A 80 4.17 -14.44 -12.55
C ILE A 80 2.71 -14.13 -12.90
N VAL A 81 1.85 -13.99 -11.88
CA VAL A 81 0.42 -13.69 -12.04
C VAL A 81 0.05 -12.43 -11.26
N VAL A 82 -0.91 -11.66 -11.78
CA VAL A 82 -1.50 -10.51 -11.09
C VAL A 82 -2.88 -10.89 -10.57
N VAL A 83 -3.15 -10.57 -9.32
CA VAL A 83 -4.39 -10.91 -8.62
C VAL A 83 -5.06 -9.63 -8.14
N ASN A 84 -6.36 -9.53 -8.33
CA ASN A 84 -7.14 -8.36 -7.94
C ASN A 84 -7.48 -8.37 -6.42
N ALA A 85 -8.11 -7.29 -5.97
CA ALA A 85 -8.57 -7.12 -4.59
C ALA A 85 -9.62 -8.14 -4.13
N GLN A 86 -10.26 -8.86 -5.05
CA GLN A 86 -11.20 -9.96 -4.77
C GLN A 86 -10.49 -11.32 -4.67
N HIS A 87 -9.16 -11.34 -4.68
CA HIS A 87 -8.33 -12.54 -4.67
C HIS A 87 -8.56 -13.45 -5.90
N GLN A 88 -8.85 -12.82 -7.05
CA GLN A 88 -9.02 -13.51 -8.33
C GLN A 88 -7.89 -13.13 -9.28
N VAL A 89 -7.37 -14.11 -10.02
CA VAL A 89 -6.38 -13.88 -11.08
C VAL A 89 -6.98 -12.95 -12.13
N MET A 90 -6.21 -11.94 -12.55
CA MET A 90 -6.58 -11.04 -13.64
C MET A 90 -6.18 -11.66 -14.98
N GLU A 91 -7.11 -11.69 -15.94
CA GLU A 91 -6.91 -12.12 -17.33
C GLU A 91 -6.57 -10.96 -18.27
#